data_AF-A0A2V5TPG9-F1
#
_entry.id   AF-A0A2V5TPG9-F1
#
_cell.length_a   1.000
_cell.length_b   1.000
_cell.length_c   1.000
_cell.angle_alpha   90.00
_cell.angle_beta   90.00
_cell.angle_gamma   90.00
#
_symmetry.space_group_name_H-M   'P 1'
#
loop_
_entity.id
_entity.type
_entity.pdbx_description
1 polymer ?
#
loop_
_entity_poly.entity_id
_entity_poly.type
_entity_poly.pdbx_seq_one_letter_code
_entity_poly.pdbx_strand_id
1 'polypeptide(L)'
;MKRLIDIICAGELLFCSALGYADGLDHWHLRYSPPEGTYFSSIASGPDRFVAVSESGRIATSTDAVQWMVANSGTTRDLFRVASGNGMFVATGFPDTVIRSSDGTNWQSAGWQELDTVVGGVAFANGQFFLLASEVSGAPRLFVSSSGTDWSRNRFPHLPGDFSALLHSLAYGNSNYVAVGAWRGPDEFSDTDPLVRISQDTFTWENIPLPYWWNRVEFESVTFGKGLFVAVGSGFIAYSADGRNWTLVNDVFVGVNRVAYGDGVFVAGGAGQFATSTDGVHWRKRDPGHPWSSIPGITYAQNTFVSLLGGQIWQSDPIASLTLSRSSPLELSINGPVGKTFQVEATEDLGATNGWATVASFVLTNSPSTWVDSGSTNKSQRFYRAALQP
;
A
#
# COMPACT_ATOMS: atom_id res chain seq x y z
N MET A 1 19.74 36.57 20.14
CA MET A 1 19.99 35.59 19.05
C MET A 1 19.09 34.39 19.30
N LYS A 2 17.80 34.52 18.97
CA LYS A 2 16.79 33.48 19.21
C LYS A 2 16.76 32.57 17.98
N ARG A 3 17.08 31.30 18.18
CA ARG A 3 17.11 30.27 17.14
C ARG A 3 15.67 29.99 16.70
N LEU A 4 15.43 30.11 15.40
CA LEU A 4 14.14 29.82 14.75
C LEU A 4 13.82 28.34 14.96
N ILE A 5 12.65 28.06 15.53
CA ILE A 5 12.11 26.73 15.79
C ILE A 5 11.06 26.47 14.72
N ASP A 6 11.28 25.42 13.95
CA ASP A 6 10.43 24.98 12.86
C ASP A 6 9.20 24.29 13.37
N ILE A 7 8.03 24.75 12.95
CA ILE A 7 6.86 23.89 12.97
C ILE A 7 5.94 24.14 11.77
N ILE A 8 5.56 23.04 11.12
CA ILE A 8 4.25 22.88 10.47
C ILE A 8 3.17 22.57 11.57
N CYS A 9 3.49 22.86 12.85
CA CYS A 9 2.62 23.41 13.92
C CYS A 9 3.05 23.27 15.43
N ALA A 10 3.65 24.31 16.08
CA ALA A 10 4.10 24.62 17.50
C ALA A 10 4.46 23.48 18.48
N GLY A 11 5.53 23.44 19.30
CA GLY A 11 6.62 24.31 19.74
C GLY A 11 7.37 23.58 20.89
N GLU A 12 8.70 23.78 20.97
CA GLU A 12 9.72 23.28 21.93
C GLU A 12 9.66 21.83 22.45
N LEU A 13 10.69 21.05 22.05
CA LEU A 13 10.97 19.63 22.33
C LEU A 13 9.98 18.64 21.70
N LEU A 14 10.17 18.35 20.42
CA LEU A 14 10.10 17.01 19.78
C LEU A 14 10.14 17.18 18.23
N PHE A 15 10.64 16.15 17.54
CA PHE A 15 10.90 16.08 16.10
C PHE A 15 9.76 16.65 15.23
N CYS A 16 10.07 17.51 14.25
CA CYS A 16 9.07 18.06 13.33
C CYS A 16 9.48 17.87 11.86
N SER A 17 8.89 16.85 11.23
CA SER A 17 8.79 16.68 9.78
C SER A 17 7.37 16.24 9.46
N ALA A 18 6.42 17.18 9.40
CA ALA A 18 5.04 16.88 9.06
C ALA A 18 4.72 17.40 7.66
N LEU A 19 4.68 16.48 6.69
CA LEU A 19 3.92 16.68 5.46
C LEU A 19 2.44 16.77 5.86
N GLY A 20 1.82 17.92 5.65
CA GLY A 20 0.36 18.08 5.82
C GLY A 20 -0.34 17.55 4.57
N TYR A 21 -0.95 16.37 4.65
CA TYR A 21 -1.88 15.91 3.63
C TYR A 21 -3.24 16.56 3.87
N ALA A 22 -3.84 17.11 2.83
CA ALA A 22 -5.27 17.43 2.85
C ALA A 22 -6.03 16.13 3.18
N ASP A 23 -7.12 16.24 3.95
CA ASP A 23 -7.75 15.15 4.70
C ASP A 23 -8.51 14.11 3.84
N GLY A 24 -8.03 13.83 2.62
CA GLY A 24 -8.70 12.97 1.66
C GLY A 24 -8.82 11.50 2.10
N LEU A 25 -8.10 11.09 3.15
CA LEU A 25 -8.20 9.76 3.75
C LEU A 25 -9.29 9.65 4.82
N ASP A 26 -9.90 10.76 5.24
CA ASP A 26 -11.05 10.76 6.15
C ASP A 26 -12.39 10.66 5.41
N HIS A 27 -12.38 10.77 4.07
CA HIS A 27 -13.56 10.58 3.22
C HIS A 27 -13.35 9.46 2.21
N TRP A 28 -14.25 8.48 2.25
CA TRP A 28 -14.26 7.35 1.34
C TRP A 28 -15.62 7.22 0.68
N HIS A 29 -15.60 6.93 -0.61
CA HIS A 29 -16.80 6.82 -1.41
C HIS A 29 -16.96 5.41 -1.97
N LEU A 30 -18.11 4.79 -1.72
CA LEU A 30 -18.47 3.53 -2.34
C LEU A 30 -18.57 3.72 -3.87
N ARG A 31 -17.96 2.80 -4.61
CA ARG A 31 -17.96 2.78 -6.07
C ARG A 31 -18.77 1.59 -6.55
N TYR A 32 -19.60 1.82 -7.55
CA TYR A 32 -20.35 0.75 -8.18
C TYR A 32 -19.41 -0.17 -8.95
N SER A 33 -19.56 -1.47 -8.77
CA SER A 33 -18.73 -2.49 -9.42
C SER A 33 -19.60 -3.62 -9.97
N PRO A 34 -19.52 -3.92 -11.28
CA PRO A 34 -20.24 -5.05 -11.85
C PRO A 34 -19.45 -6.37 -11.73
N PRO A 35 -20.14 -7.53 -11.63
CA PRO A 35 -21.58 -7.68 -11.40
C PRO A 35 -21.99 -7.17 -10.02
N GLU A 36 -23.21 -6.62 -9.90
CA GLU A 36 -23.75 -6.14 -8.63
C GLU A 36 -23.71 -7.24 -7.55
N GLY A 37 -23.30 -6.87 -6.33
CA GLY A 37 -23.15 -7.81 -5.22
C GLY A 37 -21.90 -8.71 -5.28
N THR A 38 -20.92 -8.42 -6.14
CA THR A 38 -19.62 -9.11 -6.14
C THR A 38 -18.73 -8.62 -5.00
N TYR A 39 -18.10 -9.57 -4.30
CA TYR A 39 -17.11 -9.32 -3.26
C TYR A 39 -15.71 -9.65 -3.78
N PHE A 40 -14.88 -8.64 -4.02
CA PHE A 40 -13.55 -8.81 -4.57
C PHE A 40 -12.54 -9.23 -3.51
N SER A 41 -11.62 -10.12 -3.91
CA SER A 41 -10.59 -10.70 -3.04
C SER A 41 -9.25 -9.96 -3.13
N SER A 42 -9.00 -9.24 -4.23
CA SER A 42 -7.75 -8.49 -4.43
C SER A 42 -7.92 -7.41 -5.49
N ILE A 43 -7.13 -6.35 -5.37
CA ILE A 43 -7.07 -5.23 -6.32
C ILE A 43 -5.61 -4.89 -6.61
N ALA A 44 -5.31 -4.51 -7.86
CA ALA A 44 -4.02 -3.98 -8.27
C ALA A 44 -4.22 -2.78 -9.20
N SER A 45 -3.31 -1.81 -9.13
CA SER A 45 -3.24 -0.68 -10.05
C SER A 45 -2.06 -0.83 -11.00
N GLY A 46 -2.33 -0.88 -12.30
CA GLY A 46 -1.33 -0.79 -13.35
C GLY A 46 -1.09 0.66 -13.81
N PRO A 47 -0.35 0.86 -14.91
CA PRO A 47 -0.02 2.19 -15.40
C PRO A 47 -1.23 3.02 -15.84
N ASP A 48 -2.29 2.38 -16.35
CA ASP A 48 -3.46 3.04 -16.93
C ASP A 48 -4.80 2.58 -16.33
N ARG A 49 -4.79 1.56 -15.45
CA ARG A 49 -6.01 0.89 -15.03
C ARG A 49 -5.90 0.21 -13.66
N PHE A 50 -7.03 0.09 -12.98
CA PHE A 50 -7.24 -0.76 -11.82
C PHE A 50 -7.88 -2.08 -12.24
N VAL A 51 -7.47 -3.18 -11.61
CA VAL A 51 -8.04 -4.52 -11.79
C VAL A 51 -8.40 -5.07 -10.43
N ALA A 52 -9.66 -5.48 -10.26
CA ALA A 52 -10.14 -6.20 -9.10
C ALA A 52 -10.57 -7.60 -9.51
N VAL A 53 -10.21 -8.62 -8.73
CA VAL A 53 -10.49 -10.04 -9.01
C VAL A 53 -11.28 -10.69 -7.88
N SER A 54 -12.05 -11.72 -8.23
CA SER A 54 -12.93 -12.43 -7.32
C SER A 54 -13.09 -13.90 -7.76
N GLU A 55 -13.74 -14.67 -6.89
CA GLU A 55 -14.28 -16.00 -7.18
C GLU A 55 -15.09 -16.09 -8.48
N SER A 56 -15.26 -17.31 -8.98
CA SER A 56 -15.95 -17.61 -10.24
C SER A 56 -15.35 -16.92 -11.48
N GLY A 57 -14.04 -16.64 -11.45
CA GLY A 57 -13.32 -16.02 -12.56
C GLY A 57 -13.70 -14.56 -12.82
N ARG A 58 -14.35 -13.88 -11.86
CA ARG A 58 -14.83 -12.51 -12.05
C ARG A 58 -13.68 -11.51 -12.00
N ILE A 59 -13.64 -10.62 -12.99
CA ILE A 59 -12.71 -9.50 -13.05
C ILE A 59 -13.50 -8.23 -13.34
N ALA A 60 -13.27 -7.20 -12.53
CA ALA A 60 -13.73 -5.84 -12.79
C ALA A 60 -12.52 -4.94 -13.03
N THR A 61 -12.68 -3.97 -13.92
CA THR A 61 -11.59 -3.08 -14.29
C THR A 61 -12.04 -1.65 -14.54
N SER A 62 -11.17 -0.68 -14.28
CA SER A 62 -11.51 0.74 -14.31
C SER A 62 -10.29 1.61 -14.62
N THR A 63 -10.43 2.68 -15.39
CA THR A 63 -9.35 3.64 -15.65
C THR A 63 -9.33 4.80 -14.66
N ASP A 64 -10.36 4.97 -13.84
CA ASP A 64 -10.52 6.12 -12.91
C ASP A 64 -10.91 5.70 -11.48
N ALA A 65 -11.06 4.38 -11.25
CA ALA A 65 -11.62 3.76 -10.06
C ALA A 65 -13.05 4.20 -9.69
N VAL A 66 -13.72 4.96 -10.56
CA VAL A 66 -15.12 5.40 -10.39
C VAL A 66 -16.05 4.51 -11.19
N GLN A 67 -15.76 4.32 -12.48
CA GLN A 67 -16.56 3.49 -13.38
C GLN A 67 -15.86 2.16 -13.64
N TRP A 68 -16.53 1.07 -13.29
CA TRP A 68 -15.99 -0.28 -13.40
C TRP A 68 -16.73 -1.09 -14.45
N MET A 69 -15.98 -1.87 -15.23
CA MET A 69 -16.50 -2.74 -16.29
C MET A 69 -16.05 -4.18 -16.04
N VAL A 70 -16.87 -5.15 -16.43
CA VAL A 70 -16.50 -6.57 -16.39
C VAL A 70 -15.47 -6.86 -17.48
N ALA A 71 -14.41 -7.59 -17.13
CA ALA A 71 -13.46 -8.15 -18.08
C ALA A 71 -13.61 -9.67 -18.16
N ASN A 72 -13.43 -10.23 -19.37
CA ASN A 72 -13.47 -11.68 -19.55
C ASN A 72 -12.12 -12.27 -19.13
N SER A 73 -12.13 -13.12 -18.10
CA SER A 73 -10.94 -13.81 -17.59
C SER A 73 -10.53 -15.04 -18.41
N GLY A 74 -11.44 -15.56 -19.25
CA GLY A 74 -11.27 -16.83 -19.96
C GLY A 74 -11.35 -18.07 -19.07
N THR A 75 -11.77 -17.93 -17.80
CA THR A 75 -11.88 -19.03 -16.85
C THR A 75 -13.07 -18.83 -15.90
N THR A 76 -13.57 -19.92 -15.31
CA THR A 76 -14.57 -19.88 -14.22
C THR A 76 -13.97 -20.22 -12.87
N ARG A 77 -12.65 -20.46 -12.81
CA ARG A 77 -11.91 -20.75 -11.58
C ARG A 77 -11.81 -19.52 -10.69
N ASP A 78 -11.71 -19.72 -9.39
CA ASP A 78 -11.67 -18.61 -8.44
C ASP A 78 -10.38 -17.82 -8.57
N LEU A 79 -10.44 -16.49 -8.49
CA LEU A 79 -9.27 -15.62 -8.52
C LEU A 79 -9.14 -14.90 -7.18
N PHE A 80 -8.01 -15.07 -6.51
CA PHE A 80 -7.81 -14.60 -5.13
C PHE A 80 -6.81 -13.46 -5.00
N ARG A 81 -5.81 -13.37 -5.88
CA ARG A 81 -4.78 -12.33 -5.84
C ARG A 81 -4.50 -11.80 -7.23
N VAL A 82 -4.15 -10.52 -7.31
CA VAL A 82 -3.69 -9.87 -8.54
C VAL A 82 -2.55 -8.92 -8.21
N ALA A 83 -1.53 -8.90 -9.06
CA ALA A 83 -0.42 -7.95 -9.00
C ALA A 83 -0.18 -7.34 -10.38
N SER A 84 0.38 -6.13 -10.40
CA SER A 84 0.74 -5.40 -11.61
C SER A 84 2.22 -5.03 -11.60
N GLY A 85 2.83 -5.02 -12.78
CA GLY A 85 4.23 -4.64 -12.96
C GLY A 85 4.73 -4.94 -14.37
N ASN A 86 5.77 -4.23 -14.82
CA ASN A 86 6.29 -4.35 -16.19
C ASN A 86 5.22 -4.23 -17.29
N GLY A 87 4.18 -3.42 -17.08
CA GLY A 87 3.05 -3.28 -18.03
C GLY A 87 2.15 -4.52 -18.12
N MET A 88 2.20 -5.42 -17.14
CA MET A 88 1.40 -6.64 -17.06
C MET A 88 0.62 -6.70 -15.75
N PHE A 89 -0.55 -7.30 -15.81
CA PHE A 89 -1.29 -7.84 -14.66
C PHE A 89 -1.13 -9.36 -14.65
N VAL A 90 -0.96 -9.93 -13.47
CA VAL A 90 -0.99 -11.38 -13.22
C VAL A 90 -1.98 -11.62 -12.09
N ALA A 91 -2.94 -12.52 -12.31
CA ALA A 91 -3.89 -12.95 -11.31
C ALA A 91 -3.75 -14.45 -11.03
N THR A 92 -3.88 -14.81 -9.76
CA THR A 92 -3.74 -16.19 -9.28
C THR A 92 -4.99 -16.66 -8.55
N GLY A 93 -5.20 -17.96 -8.53
CA GLY A 93 -6.48 -18.52 -8.13
C GLY A 93 -6.48 -20.04 -7.96
N PHE A 94 -7.64 -20.58 -7.61
CA PHE A 94 -7.83 -22.01 -7.32
C PHE A 94 -8.83 -22.69 -8.27
N PRO A 95 -8.58 -23.95 -8.67
CA PRO A 95 -7.33 -24.68 -8.51
C PRO A 95 -6.26 -24.16 -9.49
N ASP A 96 -5.03 -23.99 -8.99
CA ASP A 96 -3.76 -23.72 -9.72
C ASP A 96 -3.90 -22.83 -10.95
N THR A 97 -4.58 -21.71 -10.77
CA THR A 97 -4.89 -20.78 -11.85
C THR A 97 -3.88 -19.65 -11.83
N VAL A 98 -3.21 -19.44 -12.95
CA VAL A 98 -2.41 -18.24 -13.19
C VAL A 98 -2.81 -17.69 -14.56
N ILE A 99 -3.38 -16.48 -14.57
CA ILE A 99 -3.77 -15.77 -15.78
C ILE A 99 -3.08 -14.41 -15.82
N ARG A 100 -2.96 -13.84 -17.01
CA ARG A 100 -2.30 -12.55 -17.20
C ARG A 100 -2.99 -11.68 -18.25
N SER A 101 -2.74 -10.38 -18.19
CA SER A 101 -3.21 -9.40 -19.16
C SER A 101 -2.27 -8.21 -19.24
N SER A 102 -2.00 -7.68 -20.44
CA SER A 102 -1.24 -6.43 -20.62
C SER A 102 -2.12 -5.18 -20.54
N ASP A 103 -3.44 -5.33 -20.64
CA ASP A 103 -4.40 -4.22 -20.73
C ASP A 103 -5.49 -4.26 -19.63
N GLY A 104 -5.54 -5.33 -18.83
CA GLY A 104 -6.54 -5.55 -17.77
C GLY A 104 -7.91 -6.01 -18.26
N THR A 105 -8.12 -6.10 -19.57
CA THR A 105 -9.40 -6.45 -20.22
C THR A 105 -9.37 -7.77 -20.96
N ASN A 106 -8.24 -8.12 -21.58
CA ASN A 106 -8.02 -9.35 -22.33
C ASN A 106 -7.09 -10.26 -21.54
N TRP A 107 -7.65 -11.35 -21.01
CA TRP A 107 -6.91 -12.28 -20.17
C TRP A 107 -6.63 -13.59 -20.87
N GLN A 108 -5.47 -14.16 -20.57
CA GLN A 108 -5.03 -15.45 -21.09
C GLN A 108 -4.31 -16.24 -20.01
N SER A 109 -4.31 -17.57 -20.16
CA SER A 109 -3.52 -18.46 -19.30
C SER A 109 -2.04 -18.09 -19.36
N ALA A 110 -1.39 -18.10 -18.21
CA ALA A 110 0.05 -17.89 -18.08
C ALA A 110 0.89 -19.16 -18.30
N GLY A 111 0.25 -20.29 -18.63
CA GLY A 111 0.93 -21.56 -18.90
C GLY A 111 1.52 -22.24 -17.65
N TRP A 112 1.01 -21.91 -16.46
CA TRP A 112 1.41 -22.55 -15.21
C TRP A 112 1.07 -24.04 -15.19
N GLN A 113 2.06 -24.89 -14.92
CA GLN A 113 1.93 -26.35 -14.88
C GLN A 113 2.90 -26.92 -13.83
N GLU A 114 2.47 -26.99 -12.58
CA GLU A 114 3.14 -27.75 -11.51
C GLU A 114 2.05 -28.52 -10.76
N LEU A 115 2.08 -29.86 -10.79
CA LEU A 115 0.93 -30.71 -10.45
C LEU A 115 0.70 -30.92 -8.95
N ASP A 116 1.59 -30.42 -8.08
CA ASP A 116 1.58 -30.65 -6.63
C ASP A 116 1.67 -29.35 -5.79
N THR A 117 1.37 -28.20 -6.39
CA THR A 117 1.46 -26.89 -5.71
C THR A 117 0.18 -26.09 -5.84
N VAL A 118 -0.29 -25.51 -4.74
CA VAL A 118 -1.39 -24.56 -4.70
C VAL A 118 -0.86 -23.14 -4.73
N VAL A 119 -1.22 -22.35 -5.73
CA VAL A 119 -0.81 -20.94 -5.85
C VAL A 119 -1.69 -20.06 -4.95
N GLY A 120 -1.14 -19.62 -3.81
CA GLY A 120 -1.84 -18.81 -2.83
C GLY A 120 -1.76 -17.30 -3.08
N GLY A 121 -0.74 -16.84 -3.82
CA GLY A 121 -0.64 -15.41 -4.14
C GLY A 121 0.38 -15.04 -5.19
N VAL A 122 0.32 -13.76 -5.57
CA VAL A 122 1.25 -13.12 -6.48
C VAL A 122 1.66 -11.75 -5.94
N ALA A 123 2.94 -11.44 -6.03
CA ALA A 123 3.50 -10.13 -5.73
C ALA A 123 4.36 -9.65 -6.91
N PHE A 124 4.50 -8.33 -7.04
CA PHE A 124 5.46 -7.74 -7.97
C PHE A 124 6.44 -6.86 -7.20
N ALA A 125 7.73 -7.09 -7.41
CA ALA A 125 8.80 -6.36 -6.75
C ALA A 125 10.05 -6.31 -7.62
N ASN A 126 10.67 -5.13 -7.71
CA ASN A 126 11.93 -4.90 -8.46
C ASN A 126 11.96 -5.48 -9.89
N GLY A 127 10.89 -5.29 -10.67
CA GLY A 127 10.85 -5.78 -12.05
C GLY A 127 10.55 -7.27 -12.20
N GLN A 128 10.16 -7.97 -11.12
CA GLN A 128 9.84 -9.39 -11.14
C GLN A 128 8.52 -9.68 -10.43
N PHE A 129 7.76 -10.62 -10.98
CA PHE A 129 6.65 -11.25 -10.30
C PHE A 129 7.12 -12.45 -9.49
N PHE A 130 6.43 -12.68 -8.39
CA PHE A 130 6.65 -13.77 -7.45
C PHE A 130 5.35 -14.51 -7.23
N LEU A 131 5.31 -15.82 -7.50
CA LEU A 131 4.22 -16.68 -7.05
C LEU A 131 4.58 -17.30 -5.71
N LEU A 132 3.67 -17.12 -4.76
CA LEU A 132 3.72 -17.72 -3.44
C LEU A 132 2.86 -18.98 -3.50
N ALA A 133 3.48 -20.16 -3.53
CA ALA A 133 2.77 -21.42 -3.66
C ALA A 133 3.06 -22.33 -2.46
N SER A 134 2.05 -23.04 -1.97
CA SER A 134 2.23 -24.11 -0.98
C SER A 134 2.25 -25.45 -1.68
N GLU A 135 3.23 -26.30 -1.34
CA GLU A 135 3.19 -27.70 -1.77
C GLU A 135 2.09 -28.45 -1.01
N VAL A 136 1.39 -29.37 -1.70
CA VAL A 136 0.38 -30.23 -1.06
C VAL A 136 1.02 -31.17 -0.01
N SER A 137 2.32 -31.45 -0.13
CA SER A 137 3.05 -32.38 0.74
C SER A 137 4.28 -31.77 1.44
N GLY A 138 4.51 -30.46 1.34
CA GLY A 138 5.82 -29.89 1.61
C GLY A 138 5.86 -28.40 1.97
N ALA A 139 7.08 -27.87 2.01
CA ALA A 139 7.37 -26.46 2.29
C ALA A 139 6.77 -25.52 1.22
N PRO A 140 6.52 -24.23 1.53
CA PRO A 140 6.15 -23.28 0.49
C PRO A 140 7.28 -23.14 -0.53
N ARG A 141 6.91 -22.88 -1.78
CA ARG A 141 7.81 -22.51 -2.87
C ARG A 141 7.56 -21.08 -3.31
N LEU A 142 8.63 -20.43 -3.72
CA LEU A 142 8.60 -19.13 -4.38
C LEU A 142 8.97 -19.35 -5.85
N PHE A 143 8.21 -18.80 -6.79
CA PHE A 143 8.53 -18.85 -8.22
C PHE A 143 8.69 -17.44 -8.74
N VAL A 144 9.69 -17.20 -9.58
CA VAL A 144 10.04 -15.85 -10.04
C VAL A 144 9.90 -15.75 -11.56
N SER A 145 9.28 -14.68 -12.04
CA SER A 145 9.14 -14.41 -13.47
C SER A 145 9.16 -12.91 -13.76
N SER A 146 9.95 -12.46 -14.73
CA SER A 146 9.94 -11.05 -15.17
C SER A 146 8.79 -10.73 -16.15
N SER A 147 8.24 -11.76 -16.80
CA SER A 147 7.27 -11.67 -17.91
C SER A 147 5.86 -12.17 -17.54
N GLY A 148 5.74 -12.93 -16.45
CA GLY A 148 4.50 -13.59 -16.05
C GLY A 148 4.15 -14.83 -16.85
N THR A 149 5.08 -15.40 -17.64
CA THR A 149 4.85 -16.61 -18.47
C THR A 149 5.88 -17.73 -18.26
N ASP A 150 7.10 -17.40 -17.85
CA ASP A 150 8.21 -18.37 -17.77
C ASP A 150 8.46 -18.88 -16.35
N TRP A 151 7.39 -19.33 -15.69
CA TRP A 151 7.43 -19.71 -14.28
C TRP A 151 8.19 -21.03 -14.02
N SER A 152 8.23 -21.94 -14.99
CA SER A 152 8.65 -23.34 -14.85
C SER A 152 10.15 -23.62 -15.10
N ARG A 153 10.97 -22.60 -15.40
CA ARG A 153 12.42 -22.80 -15.59
C ARG A 153 13.15 -22.87 -14.24
N ASN A 154 13.09 -23.99 -13.52
CA ASN A 154 14.03 -24.43 -12.46
C ASN A 154 14.70 -23.31 -11.64
N ARG A 155 13.93 -22.34 -11.14
CA ARG A 155 14.43 -21.19 -10.38
C ARG A 155 13.61 -21.06 -9.11
N PHE A 156 13.73 -22.08 -8.26
CA PHE A 156 13.13 -22.05 -6.93
C PHE A 156 14.15 -21.46 -5.97
N PRO A 157 13.85 -20.35 -5.29
CA PRO A 157 14.66 -19.86 -4.21
C PRO A 157 14.70 -20.89 -3.09
N HIS A 158 15.87 -21.10 -2.51
CA HIS A 158 16.00 -21.95 -1.34
C HIS A 158 15.44 -21.22 -0.14
N LEU A 159 14.26 -21.64 0.30
CA LEU A 159 13.61 -21.08 1.47
C LEU A 159 14.04 -21.85 2.73
N PRO A 160 14.53 -21.18 3.78
CA PRO A 160 15.02 -21.85 4.98
C PRO A 160 13.88 -22.29 5.91
N GLY A 161 13.88 -23.57 6.31
CA GLY A 161 12.94 -24.16 7.26
C GLY A 161 11.73 -24.76 6.55
N ASP A 162 11.63 -26.08 6.62
CA ASP A 162 10.77 -26.88 5.77
C ASP A 162 9.50 -27.29 6.52
N PHE A 163 8.37 -27.26 5.81
CA PHE A 163 7.04 -27.79 6.14
C PHE A 163 5.97 -26.85 6.73
N SER A 164 6.29 -25.76 7.43
CA SER A 164 5.22 -24.98 8.10
C SER A 164 5.25 -23.46 7.94
N ALA A 165 6.15 -22.93 7.09
CA ALA A 165 6.13 -21.51 6.74
C ALA A 165 5.00 -21.19 5.77
N LEU A 166 4.32 -20.07 5.99
CA LEU A 166 3.38 -19.43 5.06
C LEU A 166 3.94 -18.07 4.68
N LEU A 167 4.06 -17.79 3.39
CA LEU A 167 4.43 -16.47 2.90
C LEU A 167 3.19 -15.77 2.38
N HIS A 168 2.90 -14.57 2.89
CA HIS A 168 1.67 -13.84 2.56
C HIS A 168 1.93 -12.65 1.62
N SER A 169 3.05 -11.96 1.80
CA SER A 169 3.35 -10.73 1.06
C SER A 169 4.85 -10.51 0.91
N LEU A 170 5.21 -9.74 -0.12
CA LEU A 170 6.60 -9.45 -0.47
C LEU A 170 6.72 -8.01 -0.97
N ALA A 171 7.73 -7.29 -0.48
CA ALA A 171 8.09 -5.94 -0.91
C ALA A 171 9.57 -5.87 -1.26
N TYR A 172 9.95 -4.87 -2.06
CA TYR A 172 11.35 -4.57 -2.34
C TYR A 172 11.67 -3.11 -2.07
N GLY A 173 12.83 -2.88 -1.45
CA GLY A 173 13.33 -1.57 -1.12
C GLY A 173 14.71 -1.62 -0.49
N ASN A 174 15.46 -0.53 -0.56
CA ASN A 174 16.84 -0.46 -0.03
C ASN A 174 17.70 -1.69 -0.41
N SER A 175 17.58 -2.14 -1.66
CA SER A 175 18.29 -3.30 -2.21
C SER A 175 18.00 -4.65 -1.54
N ASN A 176 16.86 -4.78 -0.84
CA ASN A 176 16.41 -6.03 -0.23
C ASN A 176 15.00 -6.38 -0.69
N TYR A 177 14.78 -7.66 -0.96
CA TYR A 177 13.46 -8.28 -1.01
C TYR A 177 13.11 -8.75 0.39
N VAL A 178 11.96 -8.32 0.90
CA VAL A 178 11.44 -8.71 2.21
C VAL A 178 10.14 -9.44 1.98
N ALA A 179 10.08 -10.69 2.41
CA ALA A 179 8.86 -11.48 2.45
C ALA A 179 8.40 -11.63 3.89
N VAL A 180 7.11 -11.50 4.12
CA VAL A 180 6.51 -11.63 5.45
C VAL A 180 5.44 -12.71 5.45
N GLY A 181 5.20 -13.27 6.63
CA GLY A 181 4.20 -14.31 6.81
C GLY A 181 4.11 -14.82 8.24
N ALA A 182 3.82 -16.11 8.37
CA ALA A 182 3.84 -16.81 9.64
C ALA A 182 4.44 -18.22 9.54
N TRP A 183 4.94 -18.69 10.68
CA TRP A 183 5.15 -20.10 10.95
C TRP A 183 3.89 -20.68 11.56
N ARG A 184 3.33 -21.72 10.97
CA ARG A 184 2.40 -22.62 11.68
C ARG A 184 3.24 -23.68 12.40
N GLY A 185 2.83 -24.13 13.58
CA GLY A 185 3.43 -25.33 14.14
C GLY A 185 2.86 -26.59 13.48
N PRO A 186 3.22 -27.78 13.99
CA PRO A 186 2.85 -29.06 13.39
C PRO A 186 1.36 -29.41 13.48
N ASP A 187 0.58 -28.66 14.26
CA ASP A 187 -0.87 -28.80 14.38
C ASP A 187 -1.61 -27.46 14.25
N GLU A 188 -2.89 -27.50 13.87
CA GLU A 188 -3.74 -26.31 13.64
C GLU A 188 -3.95 -25.44 14.90
N PHE A 189 -3.55 -25.93 16.07
CA PHE A 189 -3.74 -25.28 17.37
C PHE A 189 -2.46 -24.66 17.95
N SER A 190 -1.31 -24.88 17.32
CA SER A 190 -0.06 -24.24 17.70
C SER A 190 -0.11 -22.72 17.46
N ASP A 191 0.54 -21.97 18.36
CA ASP A 191 0.68 -20.53 18.21
C ASP A 191 1.45 -20.22 16.92
N THR A 192 0.93 -19.29 16.12
CA THR A 192 1.63 -18.82 14.92
C THR A 192 2.75 -17.87 15.31
N ASP A 193 3.93 -18.03 14.74
CA ASP A 193 5.05 -17.10 14.96
C ASP A 193 5.25 -16.22 13.73
N PRO A 194 5.67 -14.95 13.89
CA PRO A 194 5.92 -14.08 12.76
C PRO A 194 7.09 -14.61 11.94
N LEU A 195 6.92 -14.58 10.61
CA LEU A 195 7.98 -14.90 9.67
C LEU A 195 8.38 -13.65 8.92
N VAL A 196 9.67 -13.33 8.95
CA VAL A 196 10.30 -12.40 8.01
C VAL A 196 11.45 -13.13 7.34
N ARG A 197 11.46 -13.09 6.01
CA ARG A 197 12.60 -13.53 5.21
C ARG A 197 13.14 -12.40 4.37
N ILE A 198 14.45 -12.39 4.18
CA ILE A 198 15.13 -11.39 3.35
C ILE A 198 15.96 -12.06 2.27
N SER A 199 16.07 -11.40 1.13
CA SER A 199 16.97 -11.78 0.05
C SER A 199 17.51 -10.54 -0.64
N GLN A 200 18.73 -10.61 -1.17
CA GLN A 200 19.32 -9.55 -2.01
C GLN A 200 19.31 -9.92 -3.50
N ASP A 201 19.13 -11.21 -3.83
CA ASP A 201 19.31 -11.76 -5.17
C ASP A 201 18.10 -12.56 -5.67
N THR A 202 17.02 -12.66 -4.87
CA THR A 202 15.81 -13.48 -5.07
C THR A 202 16.00 -14.98 -4.94
N PHE A 203 17.21 -15.50 -4.85
CA PHE A 203 17.52 -16.94 -4.82
C PHE A 203 17.91 -17.43 -3.43
N THR A 204 18.70 -16.64 -2.72
CA THR A 204 19.18 -16.94 -1.37
C THR A 204 18.31 -16.18 -0.38
N TRP A 205 17.56 -16.92 0.43
CA TRP A 205 16.69 -16.35 1.46
C TRP A 205 17.23 -16.70 2.84
N GLU A 206 17.17 -15.72 3.72
CA GLU A 206 17.55 -15.81 5.11
C GLU A 206 16.32 -15.58 5.99
N ASN A 207 16.15 -16.40 7.04
CA ASN A 207 15.16 -16.13 8.08
C ASN A 207 15.70 -15.03 9.00
N ILE A 208 14.91 -13.98 9.20
CA ILE A 208 15.25 -12.92 10.13
C ILE A 208 14.70 -13.27 11.52
N PRO A 209 15.56 -13.39 12.54
CA PRO A 209 15.11 -13.67 13.89
C PRO A 209 14.35 -12.46 14.43
N LEU A 210 13.15 -12.71 14.95
CA LEU A 210 12.30 -11.71 15.58
C LEU A 210 12.25 -11.93 17.09
N PRO A 211 11.91 -10.91 17.89
CA PRO A 211 11.80 -11.07 19.33
C PRO A 211 10.75 -12.12 19.70
N TYR A 212 11.06 -13.00 20.66
CA TYR A 212 10.19 -14.13 21.04
C TYR A 212 8.82 -13.71 21.59
N TRP A 213 8.69 -12.48 22.10
CA TRP A 213 7.44 -11.92 22.60
C TRP A 213 6.54 -11.36 21.48
N TRP A 214 6.93 -11.51 20.21
CA TRP A 214 6.04 -11.29 19.06
C TRP A 214 5.28 -12.57 18.69
N ASN A 215 5.25 -13.57 19.57
CA ASN A 215 4.44 -14.77 19.36
C ASN A 215 2.98 -14.37 19.07
N ARG A 216 2.34 -15.07 18.13
CA ARG A 216 0.98 -14.79 17.59
C ARG A 216 0.85 -13.58 16.66
N VAL A 217 1.96 -12.93 16.28
CA VAL A 217 1.94 -11.94 15.20
C VAL A 217 2.07 -12.67 13.86
N GLU A 218 1.02 -12.66 13.05
CA GLU A 218 1.04 -13.17 11.68
C GLU A 218 1.02 -11.99 10.72
N PHE A 219 2.12 -11.77 10.01
CA PHE A 219 2.22 -10.66 9.07
C PHE A 219 1.55 -11.01 7.75
N GLU A 220 0.55 -10.24 7.39
CA GLU A 220 -0.33 -10.48 6.25
C GLU A 220 0.06 -9.65 5.02
N SER A 221 0.68 -8.49 5.25
CA SER A 221 1.01 -7.54 4.19
C SER A 221 2.26 -6.77 4.55
N VAL A 222 3.13 -6.55 3.56
CA VAL A 222 4.29 -5.66 3.68
C VAL A 222 4.34 -4.71 2.49
N THR A 223 4.72 -3.46 2.74
CA THR A 223 4.97 -2.46 1.71
C THR A 223 6.29 -1.74 1.97
N PHE A 224 6.83 -1.08 0.95
CA PHE A 224 8.03 -0.24 1.07
C PHE A 224 7.74 1.17 0.59
N GLY A 225 8.10 2.16 1.39
CA GLY A 225 7.90 3.58 1.11
C GLY A 225 8.80 4.44 1.96
N LYS A 226 9.21 5.62 1.46
CA LYS A 226 10.09 6.56 2.19
C LYS A 226 11.33 5.93 2.85
N GLY A 227 11.91 4.88 2.25
CA GLY A 227 13.08 4.20 2.81
C GLY A 227 12.79 3.22 3.94
N LEU A 228 11.52 2.89 4.19
CA LEU A 228 11.08 1.96 5.24
C LEU A 228 10.22 0.84 4.66
N PHE A 229 10.48 -0.38 5.11
CA PHE A 229 9.52 -1.47 5.08
C PHE A 229 8.52 -1.29 6.22
N VAL A 230 7.25 -1.51 5.93
CA VAL A 230 6.16 -1.54 6.90
C VAL A 230 5.39 -2.84 6.70
N ALA A 231 5.32 -3.67 7.74
CA ALA A 231 4.59 -4.92 7.77
C ALA A 231 3.41 -4.83 8.74
N VAL A 232 2.28 -5.42 8.38
CA VAL A 232 1.06 -5.41 9.19
C VAL A 232 0.40 -6.78 9.23
N GLY A 233 -0.29 -7.09 10.33
CA GLY A 233 -1.04 -8.32 10.50
C GLY A 233 -1.28 -8.66 11.98
N SER A 234 -2.27 -9.52 12.26
CA SER A 234 -2.79 -9.77 13.62
C SER A 234 -3.13 -8.51 14.43
N GLY A 235 -3.38 -7.38 13.77
CA GLY A 235 -3.61 -6.09 14.39
C GLY A 235 -2.36 -5.35 14.90
N PHE A 236 -1.18 -5.80 14.47
CA PHE A 236 0.09 -5.16 14.74
C PHE A 236 0.65 -4.49 13.49
N ILE A 237 1.51 -3.49 13.72
CA ILE A 237 2.30 -2.82 12.70
C ILE A 237 3.76 -2.88 13.14
N ALA A 238 4.66 -3.28 12.25
CA ALA A 238 6.09 -3.26 12.45
C ALA A 238 6.79 -2.55 11.29
N TYR A 239 7.95 -1.96 11.55
CA TYR A 239 8.73 -1.27 10.52
C TYR A 239 10.22 -1.60 10.59
N SER A 240 10.89 -1.45 9.47
CA SER A 240 12.34 -1.67 9.34
C SER A 240 12.92 -0.87 8.17
N ALA A 241 14.09 -0.24 8.35
CA ALA A 241 14.79 0.43 7.26
C ALA A 241 15.61 -0.55 6.40
N ASP A 242 16.11 -1.63 6.97
CA ASP A 242 17.01 -2.58 6.31
C ASP A 242 16.38 -3.95 6.05
N GLY A 243 15.14 -4.16 6.51
CA GLY A 243 14.42 -5.43 6.44
C GLY A 243 14.92 -6.51 7.41
N ARG A 244 15.89 -6.17 8.29
CA ARG A 244 16.52 -7.09 9.25
C ARG A 244 16.21 -6.69 10.68
N ASN A 245 16.36 -5.42 11.01
CA ASN A 245 16.08 -4.87 12.33
C ASN A 245 14.65 -4.33 12.33
N TRP A 246 13.74 -5.06 12.97
CA TRP A 246 12.32 -4.72 13.02
C TRP A 246 11.91 -4.17 14.37
N THR A 247 11.08 -3.14 14.33
CA THR A 247 10.49 -2.52 15.53
C THR A 247 8.98 -2.59 15.44
N LEU A 248 8.33 -3.05 16.51
CA LEU A 248 6.87 -3.04 16.63
C LEU A 248 6.41 -1.63 17.02
N VAL A 249 5.36 -1.14 16.37
CA VAL A 249 4.70 0.09 16.79
C VAL A 249 4.00 -0.16 18.13
N ASN A 250 4.19 0.73 19.10
CA ASN A 250 3.63 0.61 20.44
C ASN A 250 2.17 1.09 20.51
N ASP A 251 1.34 0.55 19.62
CA ASP A 251 -0.10 0.75 19.59
C ASP A 251 -0.74 -0.52 19.01
N VAL A 252 -1.93 -0.86 19.51
CA VAL A 252 -2.72 -1.98 18.98
C VAL A 252 -3.76 -1.43 18.00
N PHE A 253 -3.79 -2.01 16.80
CA PHE A 253 -4.72 -1.68 15.74
C PHE A 253 -5.60 -2.88 15.43
N VAL A 254 -6.80 -2.95 16.00
CA VAL A 254 -7.71 -4.09 15.86
C VAL A 254 -7.90 -4.46 14.39
N GLY A 255 -7.54 -5.68 14.04
CA GLY A 255 -7.86 -6.29 12.76
C GLY A 255 -7.07 -5.79 11.54
N VAL A 256 -6.08 -4.90 11.68
CA VAL A 256 -5.28 -4.41 10.55
C VAL A 256 -4.45 -5.54 9.93
N ASN A 257 -4.58 -5.71 8.61
CA ASN A 257 -3.96 -6.82 7.87
C ASN A 257 -3.55 -6.48 6.42
N ARG A 258 -3.83 -5.26 5.94
CA ARG A 258 -3.36 -4.78 4.64
C ARG A 258 -2.71 -3.43 4.78
N VAL A 259 -1.64 -3.20 4.02
CA VAL A 259 -0.96 -1.90 3.96
C VAL A 259 -0.60 -1.55 2.52
N ALA A 260 -0.78 -0.29 2.16
CA ALA A 260 -0.29 0.30 0.93
C ALA A 260 0.48 1.58 1.23
N TYR A 261 1.44 1.90 0.36
CA TYR A 261 2.14 3.16 0.36
C TYR A 261 1.86 3.90 -0.96
N GLY A 262 1.60 5.20 -0.85
CA GLY A 262 1.24 6.02 -1.99
C GLY A 262 1.42 7.49 -1.68
N ASP A 263 2.12 8.20 -2.58
CA ASP A 263 2.38 9.65 -2.46
C ASP A 263 2.69 10.05 -1.02
N GLY A 264 3.76 9.52 -0.44
CA GLY A 264 4.26 9.93 0.88
C GLY A 264 3.48 9.43 2.10
N VAL A 265 2.38 8.69 1.93
CA VAL A 265 1.55 8.18 3.03
C VAL A 265 1.47 6.67 3.00
N PHE A 266 1.63 6.05 4.17
CA PHE A 266 1.24 4.68 4.44
C PHE A 266 -0.21 4.65 4.91
N VAL A 267 -1.00 3.74 4.34
CA VAL A 267 -2.37 3.46 4.76
C VAL A 267 -2.47 2.00 5.10
N ALA A 268 -2.76 1.72 6.36
CA ALA A 268 -3.02 0.38 6.86
C ALA A 268 -4.49 0.24 7.23
N GLY A 269 -5.08 -0.91 6.96
CA GLY A 269 -6.45 -1.17 7.35
C GLY A 269 -6.77 -2.64 7.47
N GLY A 270 -7.94 -2.92 8.05
CA GLY A 270 -8.48 -4.26 8.17
C GLY A 270 -9.83 -4.28 8.88
N ALA A 271 -10.11 -5.33 9.65
CA ALA A 271 -11.42 -5.53 10.29
C ALA A 271 -11.70 -4.46 11.36
N GLY A 272 -12.48 -3.44 10.99
CA GLY A 272 -12.97 -2.41 11.90
C GLY A 272 -12.02 -1.24 12.16
N GLN A 273 -10.83 -1.20 11.53
CA GLN A 273 -9.88 -0.12 11.75
C GLN A 273 -9.08 0.27 10.50
N PHE A 274 -8.81 1.58 10.40
CA PHE A 274 -7.83 2.18 9.52
C PHE A 274 -6.83 3.01 10.30
N ALA A 275 -5.60 3.06 9.81
CA ALA A 275 -4.55 3.89 10.33
C ALA A 275 -3.69 4.46 9.20
N THR A 276 -3.16 5.66 9.41
CA THR A 276 -2.28 6.31 8.43
C THR A 276 -1.01 6.82 9.09
N SER A 277 0.07 6.85 8.31
CA SER A 277 1.36 7.35 8.76
C SER A 277 2.10 8.02 7.61
N THR A 278 2.75 9.16 7.88
CA THR A 278 3.59 9.86 6.91
C THR A 278 5.06 9.52 7.05
N ASP A 279 5.44 8.75 8.07
CA ASP A 279 6.82 8.37 8.38
C ASP A 279 7.01 6.86 8.60
N GLY A 280 5.94 6.06 8.59
CA GLY A 280 5.96 4.61 8.83
C GLY A 280 6.15 4.20 10.29
N VAL A 281 6.38 5.16 11.20
CA VAL A 281 6.74 4.94 12.61
C VAL A 281 5.62 5.38 13.53
N HIS A 282 5.08 6.57 13.30
CA HIS A 282 3.99 7.15 14.08
C HIS A 282 2.68 7.03 13.29
N TRP A 283 1.66 6.45 13.91
CA TRP A 283 0.41 6.09 13.25
C TRP A 283 -0.78 6.81 13.88
N ARG A 284 -1.64 7.40 13.05
CA ARG A 284 -2.91 7.99 13.45
C ARG A 284 -4.04 7.02 13.11
N LYS A 285 -4.84 6.63 14.10
CA LYS A 285 -6.11 5.92 13.89
C LYS A 285 -7.09 6.83 13.14
N ARG A 286 -7.73 6.31 12.10
CA ARG A 286 -8.78 7.01 11.34
C ARG A 286 -10.11 6.27 11.52
N ASP A 287 -11.19 7.03 11.59
CA ASP A 287 -12.56 6.54 11.56
C ASP A 287 -13.33 7.28 10.45
N PRO A 288 -13.50 6.67 9.28
CA PRO A 288 -14.24 7.25 8.18
C PRO A 288 -15.73 6.87 8.22
N GLY A 289 -16.25 6.48 9.40
CA GLY A 289 -17.67 6.53 9.70
C GLY A 289 -18.49 5.28 9.36
N HIS A 290 -17.87 4.11 9.20
CA HIS A 290 -18.59 2.85 9.03
C HIS A 290 -17.84 1.66 9.63
N PRO A 291 -18.49 0.75 10.38
CA PRO A 291 -17.85 -0.48 10.86
C PRO A 291 -17.55 -1.41 9.67
N TRP A 292 -16.28 -1.78 9.49
CA TRP A 292 -15.85 -2.65 8.40
C TRP A 292 -15.64 -4.08 8.84
N SER A 293 -16.00 -5.03 7.97
CA SER A 293 -15.79 -6.46 8.21
C SER A 293 -14.37 -6.92 7.85
N SER A 294 -13.85 -6.51 6.70
CA SER A 294 -12.54 -6.93 6.19
C SER A 294 -12.02 -6.02 5.09
N ILE A 295 -10.71 -5.96 4.89
CA ILE A 295 -10.08 -5.33 3.73
C ILE A 295 -9.24 -6.38 3.01
N PRO A 296 -9.74 -7.00 1.93
CA PRO A 296 -8.97 -7.99 1.18
C PRO A 296 -7.81 -7.37 0.39
N GLY A 297 -7.91 -6.10 0.00
CA GLY A 297 -6.85 -5.38 -0.70
C GLY A 297 -7.00 -3.87 -0.66
N ILE A 298 -5.87 -3.18 -0.78
CA ILE A 298 -5.77 -1.73 -0.90
C ILE A 298 -4.63 -1.40 -1.86
N THR A 299 -4.83 -0.43 -2.74
CA THR A 299 -3.79 0.05 -3.67
C THR A 299 -3.84 1.58 -3.77
N TYR A 300 -2.76 2.17 -4.28
CA TYR A 300 -2.68 3.60 -4.55
C TYR A 300 -2.34 3.84 -6.02
N ALA A 301 -3.16 4.67 -6.68
CA ALA A 301 -2.82 5.23 -7.98
C ALA A 301 -3.68 6.47 -8.26
N GLN A 302 -3.24 7.29 -9.21
CA GLN A 302 -3.98 8.48 -9.66
C GLN A 302 -4.40 9.39 -8.50
N ASN A 303 -3.49 9.62 -7.55
CA ASN A 303 -3.74 10.45 -6.37
C ASN A 303 -4.84 9.93 -5.43
N THR A 304 -5.29 8.69 -5.54
CA THR A 304 -6.30 8.13 -4.62
C THR A 304 -5.88 6.77 -4.09
N PHE A 305 -6.34 6.44 -2.89
CA PHE A 305 -6.34 5.06 -2.43
C PHE A 305 -7.65 4.39 -2.86
N VAL A 306 -7.53 3.16 -3.33
CA VAL A 306 -8.66 2.30 -3.67
C VAL A 306 -8.59 1.04 -2.83
N SER A 307 -9.64 0.76 -2.08
CA SER A 307 -9.69 -0.30 -1.09
C SER A 307 -10.92 -1.20 -1.30
N LEU A 308 -10.80 -2.47 -0.95
CA LEU A 308 -11.86 -3.46 -1.03
C LEU A 308 -12.61 -3.61 0.31
N LEU A 309 -13.33 -2.60 0.78
CA LEU A 309 -13.97 -2.64 2.11
C LEU A 309 -15.19 -3.55 2.12
N GLY A 310 -15.13 -4.58 2.97
CA GLY A 310 -16.12 -5.65 2.97
C GLY A 310 -16.24 -6.34 1.62
N GLY A 311 -15.18 -6.32 0.79
CA GLY A 311 -15.16 -6.84 -0.58
C GLY A 311 -15.74 -5.90 -1.65
N GLN A 312 -16.30 -4.75 -1.28
CA GLN A 312 -16.77 -3.73 -2.23
C GLN A 312 -15.69 -2.71 -2.55
N ILE A 313 -15.79 -2.00 -3.67
CA ILE A 313 -14.79 -1.01 -4.08
C ILE A 313 -15.06 0.34 -3.44
N TRP A 314 -14.07 0.87 -2.72
CA TRP A 314 -14.11 2.20 -2.11
C TRP A 314 -12.92 3.02 -2.57
N GLN A 315 -13.16 4.30 -2.83
CA GLN A 315 -12.12 5.23 -3.27
C GLN A 315 -12.05 6.41 -2.30
N SER A 316 -10.85 6.77 -1.88
CA SER A 316 -10.61 7.97 -1.08
C SER A 316 -10.84 9.24 -1.88
N ASP A 317 -11.00 10.38 -1.19
CA ASP A 317 -10.77 11.67 -1.83
C ASP A 317 -9.31 11.77 -2.31
N PRO A 318 -9.00 12.63 -3.30
CA PRO A 318 -7.65 12.80 -3.79
C PRO A 318 -6.68 13.28 -2.71
N ILE A 319 -5.50 12.68 -2.74
CA ILE A 319 -4.37 12.94 -1.88
C ILE A 319 -3.52 14.04 -2.54
N ALA A 320 -3.22 15.06 -1.74
CA ALA A 320 -2.36 16.16 -2.10
C ALA A 320 -1.43 16.49 -0.95
N SER A 321 -0.19 16.86 -1.27
CA SER A 321 0.84 17.20 -0.29
C SER A 321 1.41 18.59 -0.54
N LEU A 322 1.75 19.26 0.55
CA LEU A 322 2.39 20.56 0.56
C LEU A 322 3.77 20.43 1.20
N THR A 323 4.80 20.89 0.49
CA THR A 323 6.18 20.98 0.99
C THR A 323 6.67 22.41 0.93
N LEU A 324 7.53 22.81 1.87
CA LEU A 324 8.05 24.16 1.99
C LEU A 324 9.57 24.15 1.82
N SER A 325 10.06 24.95 0.88
CA SER A 325 11.47 25.28 0.69
C SER A 325 11.77 26.62 1.36
N ARG A 326 12.83 26.65 2.18
CA ARG A 326 13.22 27.85 2.97
C ARG A 326 14.04 28.84 2.14
N SER A 327 13.49 29.26 1.01
CA SER A 327 13.95 30.42 0.26
C SER A 327 13.41 31.72 0.89
N SER A 328 13.95 32.85 0.46
CA SER A 328 13.39 34.16 0.76
C SER A 328 13.15 34.89 -0.55
N PRO A 329 11.89 35.12 -0.96
CA PRO A 329 10.63 34.67 -0.33
C PRO A 329 10.47 33.14 -0.25
N LEU A 330 9.61 32.66 0.65
CA LEU A 330 9.28 31.25 0.84
C LEU A 330 8.68 30.65 -0.43
N GLU A 331 9.10 29.43 -0.74
CA GLU A 331 8.64 28.66 -1.90
C GLU A 331 7.95 27.38 -1.43
N LEU A 332 6.78 27.09 -2.00
CA LEU A 332 5.99 25.92 -1.70
C LEU A 332 5.94 25.02 -2.91
N SER A 333 6.09 23.73 -2.70
CA SER A 333 5.86 22.71 -3.73
C SER A 333 4.63 21.88 -3.37
N ILE A 334 3.69 21.85 -4.32
CA ILE A 334 2.38 21.21 -4.19
C ILE A 334 2.36 19.99 -5.11
N ASN A 335 2.06 18.84 -4.55
CA ASN A 335 1.76 17.61 -5.28
C ASN A 335 0.27 17.31 -5.17
N GLY A 336 -0.31 16.81 -6.24
CA GLY A 336 -1.73 16.46 -6.27
C GLY A 336 -2.24 16.19 -7.69
N PRO A 337 -3.55 15.98 -7.85
CA PRO A 337 -4.17 15.76 -9.15
C PRO A 337 -4.02 16.98 -10.09
N VAL A 338 -3.35 16.75 -11.23
CA VAL A 338 -3.21 17.74 -12.31
C VAL A 338 -4.59 18.07 -12.92
N GLY A 339 -4.79 19.34 -13.27
CA GLY A 339 -6.06 19.89 -13.77
C GLY A 339 -7.05 20.29 -12.68
N LYS A 340 -6.73 20.05 -11.40
CA LYS A 340 -7.55 20.50 -10.28
C LYS A 340 -7.10 21.85 -9.74
N THR A 341 -8.05 22.58 -9.17
CA THR A 341 -7.80 23.88 -8.54
C THR A 341 -7.40 23.69 -7.09
N PHE A 342 -6.29 24.29 -6.71
CA PHE A 342 -5.81 24.35 -5.33
C PHE A 342 -5.89 25.77 -4.80
N GLN A 343 -6.38 25.89 -3.58
CA GLN A 343 -6.36 27.11 -2.80
C GLN A 343 -5.31 26.97 -1.70
N VAL A 344 -4.32 27.86 -1.69
CA VAL A 344 -3.32 27.94 -0.63
C VAL A 344 -3.74 29.05 0.32
N GLU A 345 -3.84 28.69 1.59
CA GLU A 345 -4.14 29.63 2.67
C GLU A 345 -2.93 29.72 3.59
N ALA A 346 -2.70 30.92 4.12
CA ALA A 346 -1.66 31.16 5.09
C ALA A 346 -2.16 31.96 6.29
N THR A 347 -1.50 31.76 7.42
CA THR A 347 -1.70 32.55 8.64
C THR A 347 -0.36 32.81 9.31
N GLU A 348 -0.28 33.88 10.09
CA GLU A 348 0.89 34.21 10.92
C GLU A 348 0.73 33.69 12.36
N ASP A 349 -0.45 33.15 12.71
CA ASP A 349 -0.77 32.60 14.02
C ASP A 349 -1.77 31.43 13.91
N LEU A 350 -1.65 30.46 14.80
CA LEU A 350 -2.51 29.27 14.89
C LEU A 350 -3.38 29.29 16.13
N GLY A 351 -3.49 30.45 16.79
CA GLY A 351 -4.43 30.66 17.87
C GLY A 351 -5.89 30.39 17.47
N ALA A 352 -6.79 30.46 18.45
CA ALA A 352 -8.21 30.10 18.32
C ALA A 352 -9.00 30.94 17.30
N THR A 353 -8.45 32.05 16.82
CA THR A 353 -9.03 32.83 15.73
C THR A 353 -8.62 32.22 14.39
N ASN A 354 -9.60 31.75 13.60
CA ASN A 354 -9.44 31.26 12.22
C ASN A 354 -8.93 32.38 11.27
N GLY A 355 -7.70 32.86 11.46
CA GLY A 355 -7.06 33.93 10.70
C GLY A 355 -6.46 33.48 9.35
N TRP A 356 -6.87 32.32 8.85
CA TRP A 356 -6.41 31.79 7.57
C TRP A 356 -6.89 32.69 6.43
N ALA A 357 -5.94 33.20 5.65
CA ALA A 357 -6.22 34.02 4.48
C ALA A 357 -5.74 33.31 3.22
N THR A 358 -6.53 33.39 2.16
CA THR A 358 -6.13 32.87 0.85
C THR A 358 -4.98 33.70 0.28
N VAL A 359 -3.86 33.04 0.00
CA VAL A 359 -2.67 33.67 -0.57
C VAL A 359 -2.40 33.23 -2.01
N ALA A 360 -2.97 32.10 -2.43
CA ALA A 360 -2.98 31.68 -3.83
C ALA A 360 -4.22 30.86 -4.17
N SER A 361 -4.63 30.92 -5.42
CA SER A 361 -5.59 29.99 -6.03
C SER A 361 -5.14 29.74 -7.46
N PHE A 362 -4.94 28.49 -7.83
CA PHE A 362 -4.44 28.13 -9.16
C PHE A 362 -4.82 26.72 -9.56
N VAL A 363 -4.87 26.48 -10.87
CA VAL A 363 -5.01 25.14 -11.44
C VAL A 363 -3.64 24.49 -11.49
N LEU A 364 -3.52 23.29 -10.92
CA LEU A 364 -2.28 22.53 -10.94
C LEU A 364 -2.03 21.99 -12.36
N THR A 365 -1.04 22.54 -13.07
CA THR A 365 -0.73 22.12 -14.45
C THR A 365 0.31 21.00 -14.53
N ASN A 366 1.07 20.79 -13.45
CA ASN A 366 2.08 19.75 -13.28
C ASN A 366 2.17 19.36 -11.79
N SER A 367 2.60 18.13 -11.49
CA SER A 367 2.81 17.68 -10.11
C SER A 367 4.21 17.08 -9.98
N PRO A 368 5.09 17.61 -9.11
CA PRO A 368 4.90 18.81 -8.29
C PRO A 368 4.80 20.11 -9.10
N SER A 369 4.07 21.10 -8.60
CA SER A 369 4.15 22.50 -9.02
C SER A 369 4.71 23.37 -7.90
N THR A 370 5.50 24.39 -8.25
CA THR A 370 6.10 25.31 -7.28
C THR A 370 5.40 26.66 -7.33
N TRP A 371 5.08 27.19 -6.16
CA TRP A 371 4.52 28.53 -5.99
C TRP A 371 5.35 29.31 -4.97
N VAL A 372 5.66 30.56 -5.30
CA VAL A 372 6.43 31.45 -4.44
C VAL A 372 5.49 32.43 -3.73
N ASP A 373 5.57 32.45 -2.41
CA ASP A 373 4.83 33.40 -1.60
C ASP A 373 5.57 34.73 -1.51
N SER A 374 5.35 35.63 -2.47
CA SER A 374 5.97 36.96 -2.48
C SER A 374 5.68 37.77 -1.20
N GLY A 375 4.55 37.51 -0.54
CA GLY A 375 4.14 38.17 0.69
C GLY A 375 4.79 37.62 1.97
N SER A 376 5.60 36.55 1.88
CA SER A 376 6.32 35.95 3.02
C SER A 376 7.57 36.73 3.42
N THR A 377 8.04 37.64 2.57
CA THR A 377 9.24 38.45 2.84
C THR A 377 9.06 39.25 4.13
N ASN A 378 10.05 39.20 5.03
CA ASN A 378 10.07 39.87 6.34
C ASN A 378 9.01 39.41 7.37
N LYS A 379 8.33 38.28 7.14
CA LYS A 379 7.47 37.67 8.16
C LYS A 379 8.30 36.89 9.18
N SER A 380 8.00 37.06 10.48
CA SER A 380 8.70 36.35 11.56
C SER A 380 8.32 34.87 11.63
N GLN A 381 7.09 34.55 11.21
CA GLN A 381 6.58 33.18 11.06
C GLN A 381 5.44 33.18 10.03
N ARG A 382 5.21 32.03 9.42
CA ARG A 382 4.10 31.82 8.48
C ARG A 382 3.75 30.34 8.40
N PHE A 383 2.47 30.05 8.44
CA PHE A 383 1.91 28.70 8.38
C PHE A 383 1.05 28.58 7.13
N TYR A 384 1.01 27.40 6.54
CA TYR A 384 0.33 27.16 5.27
C TYR A 384 -0.55 25.92 5.33
N ARG A 385 -1.66 25.96 4.60
CA ARG A 385 -2.47 24.78 4.25
C ARG A 385 -2.94 24.90 2.81
N ALA A 386 -3.17 23.76 2.17
CA ALA A 386 -3.73 23.70 0.83
C ALA A 386 -5.06 22.96 0.86
N ALA A 387 -6.06 23.49 0.17
CA ALA A 387 -7.36 22.87 -0.01
C ALA A 387 -7.61 22.61 -1.50
N LEU A 388 -7.92 21.36 -1.81
CA LEU A 388 -8.44 20.98 -3.13
C LEU A 388 -9.85 21.55 -3.28
N GLN A 389 -10.09 22.30 -4.33
CA GLN A 389 -11.42 22.82 -4.63
C GLN A 389 -12.24 21.80 -5.43
N PRO A 390 -13.59 21.81 -5.29
CA PRO A 390 -14.50 20.89 -6.00
C PRO A 390 -14.29 20.83 -7.52
#